data_AF-A0A952ZHE3-F1
#
_entry.id   AF-A0A952ZHE3-F1
#
_cell.length_a   1.000
_cell.length_b   1.000
_cell.length_c   1.000
_cell.angle_alpha   90.00
_cell.angle_beta   90.00
_cell.angle_gamma   90.00
#
_symmetry.space_group_name_H-M   'P 1'
#
loop_
_entity.id
_entity.type
_entity.pdbx_description
1 polymer ?
#
loop_
_entity_poly.entity_id
_entity_poly.type
_entity_poly.pdbx_seq_one_letter_code
_entity_poly.pdbx_strand_id
1 'polypeptide(L)'
;MRTTLDLPDDILRRAKITAVERGSTLRQLVIDALKNEMEQPSRISRKRLTTPPVKLAADSPLRTLSPDEVKRLDTQADADAEVKRANALDR
;
A
#
# COMPACT_ATOMS: atom_id res chain seq x y z
N MET A 1 -29.31 -14.43 16.30
CA MET A 1 -30.03 -13.13 16.20
C MET A 1 -30.44 -12.90 14.75
N ARG A 2 -31.58 -12.25 14.49
CA ARG A 2 -31.98 -11.85 13.13
C ARG A 2 -31.54 -10.40 12.91
N THR A 3 -30.79 -10.17 11.85
CA THR A 3 -30.32 -8.84 11.44
C THR A 3 -30.85 -8.52 10.05
N THR A 4 -31.15 -7.25 9.82
CA THR A 4 -31.53 -6.73 8.50
C THR A 4 -30.41 -5.80 8.06
N LEU A 5 -29.89 -6.01 6.85
CA LEU A 5 -28.84 -5.19 6.25
C LEU A 5 -29.38 -4.62 4.95
N ASP A 6 -29.18 -3.32 4.74
CA ASP A 6 -29.46 -2.70 3.46
C ASP A 6 -28.30 -2.99 2.50
N LEU A 7 -28.62 -3.54 1.33
CA LEU A 7 -27.64 -3.95 0.33
C LEU A 7 -28.10 -3.45 -1.04
N PRO A 8 -27.24 -2.74 -1.79
CA PRO A 8 -27.54 -2.38 -3.17
C PRO A 8 -27.90 -3.60 -4.02
N ASP A 9 -28.88 -3.45 -4.91
CA ASP A 9 -29.41 -4.55 -5.75
C ASP A 9 -28.33 -5.25 -6.58
N ASP A 10 -27.36 -4.48 -7.07
CA ASP A 10 -26.24 -4.99 -7.86
C ASP A 10 -25.31 -5.88 -7.02
N ILE A 11 -25.10 -5.54 -5.75
CA ILE A 11 -24.34 -6.34 -4.79
C ILE A 11 -25.11 -7.62 -4.45
N LEU A 12 -26.41 -7.49 -4.15
CA LEU A 12 -27.25 -8.64 -3.82
C LEU A 12 -27.33 -9.64 -4.97
N ARG A 13 -27.43 -9.16 -6.21
CA ARG A 13 -27.43 -10.00 -7.42
C ARG A 13 -26.12 -10.77 -7.54
N ARG A 14 -24.99 -10.07 -7.45
CA ARG A 14 -23.66 -10.69 -7.52
C ARG A 14 -23.46 -11.72 -6.41
N ALA A 15 -23.84 -11.40 -5.18
CA ALA A 15 -23.73 -12.31 -4.04
C ALA A 15 -24.55 -13.60 -4.26
N LYS A 16 -25.77 -13.51 -4.82
CA LYS A 16 -26.59 -14.68 -5.15
C LYS A 16 -25.92 -15.56 -6.22
N ILE A 17 -25.37 -14.96 -7.28
CA ILE A 17 -24.64 -15.70 -8.32
C ILE A 17 -23.45 -16.43 -7.69
N THR A 18 -22.63 -15.72 -6.91
CA THR A 18 -21.47 -16.30 -6.22
C THR A 18 -21.86 -17.45 -5.28
N ALA A 19 -22.99 -17.34 -4.59
CA ALA A 19 -23.48 -18.41 -3.72
C ALA A 19 -23.82 -19.67 -4.54
N VAL A 20 -24.53 -19.52 -5.66
CA VAL A 20 -24.88 -20.62 -6.56
C VAL A 20 -23.63 -21.26 -7.17
N GLU A 21 -22.69 -20.45 -7.67
CA GLU A 21 -21.41 -20.94 -8.24
C GLU A 21 -20.59 -21.75 -7.22
N ARG A 22 -20.67 -21.39 -5.94
CA ARG A 22 -19.99 -22.10 -4.84
C ARG A 22 -20.80 -23.28 -4.29
N GLY A 23 -21.99 -23.57 -4.83
CA GLY A 23 -22.89 -24.60 -4.31
C GLY A 23 -23.36 -24.32 -2.88
N SER A 24 -23.47 -23.06 -2.48
CA SER A 24 -23.83 -22.63 -1.13
C SER A 24 -25.05 -21.71 -1.11
N THR A 25 -25.54 -21.39 0.09
CA THR A 25 -26.64 -20.43 0.25
C THR A 25 -26.12 -19.02 0.45
N LEU A 26 -26.92 -18.01 0.08
CA LEU A 26 -26.59 -16.61 0.34
C LEU A 26 -26.30 -16.35 1.83
N ARG A 27 -27.04 -17.01 2.73
CA ARG A 27 -26.82 -16.93 4.17
C ARG A 27 -25.43 -17.42 4.55
N GLN A 28 -25.02 -18.58 4.04
CA GLN A 28 -23.70 -19.15 4.34
C GLN A 28 -22.59 -18.26 3.79
N LEU A 29 -22.75 -17.76 2.57
CA LEU A 29 -21.81 -16.82 1.95
C LEU A 29 -21.60 -15.57 2.82
N VAL A 30 -22.67 -14.98 3.35
CA VAL A 30 -22.58 -13.81 4.23
C VAL A 30 -21.89 -14.15 5.56
N ILE A 31 -22.21 -15.30 6.16
CA ILE A 31 -21.56 -15.75 7.40
C ILE A 31 -20.05 -15.92 7.20
N ASP A 32 -19.65 -16.60 6.12
CA ASP A 32 -18.24 -16.88 5.84
C ASP A 32 -17.47 -15.59 5.51
N ALA A 33 -18.10 -14.66 4.78
CA ALA A 33 -17.51 -13.35 4.51
C ALA A 33 -17.26 -12.56 5.80
N LEU A 34 -18.23 -12.53 6.72
CA LEU A 34 -18.08 -11.84 8.01
C LEU A 34 -16.99 -12.49 8.88
N LYS A 35 -16.93 -13.82 8.93
CA LYS A 35 -15.86 -14.54 9.64
C LYS A 35 -14.49 -14.19 9.09
N ASN A 36 -14.34 -14.24 7.77
CA ASN A 36 -13.07 -13.90 7.11
C ASN A 36 -12.64 -12.46 7.40
N GLU A 37 -13.58 -11.51 7.41
CA GLU A 37 -13.27 -10.11 7.72
C GLU A 37 -12.81 -9.92 9.18
N MET A 38 -13.42 -10.64 10.13
CA MET A 38 -13.04 -10.58 11.53
C MET A 38 -11.70 -11.27 11.82
N GLU A 39 -11.40 -12.36 11.12
CA GLU A 39 -10.16 -13.13 11.29
C GLU A 39 -8.96 -12.52 10.55
N GLN A 40 -9.21 -11.71 9.51
CA GLN A 40 -8.17 -11.03 8.74
C GLN A 40 -8.23 -9.52 9.00
N PRO A 41 -7.62 -9.02 10.09
CA PRO A 41 -7.48 -7.58 10.27
C PRO A 41 -6.76 -7.01 9.06
N SER A 42 -7.47 -6.16 8.30
CA SER A 42 -7.07 -5.54 7.04
C SER A 42 -5.63 -5.85 6.64
N ARG A 43 -5.44 -6.92 5.87
CA ARG A 43 -4.19 -7.05 5.12
C ARG A 43 -4.24 -5.96 4.06
N ILE A 44 -3.85 -4.74 4.43
CA ILE A 44 -3.22 -3.84 3.49
C ILE A 44 -2.05 -4.66 2.96
N SER A 45 -2.30 -5.33 1.84
CA SER A 45 -1.30 -6.03 1.08
C SER A 45 -0.35 -4.93 0.63
N ARG A 46 0.63 -4.58 1.48
CA ARG A 46 1.85 -3.93 1.03
C ARG A 46 2.46 -4.94 0.09
N LYS A 47 2.14 -4.79 -1.19
CA LYS A 47 2.77 -5.55 -2.27
C LYS A 47 4.25 -5.30 -2.06
N ARG A 48 4.99 -6.30 -1.55
CA ARG A 48 6.42 -6.15 -1.29
C ARG A 48 7.01 -5.63 -2.59
N LEU A 49 7.67 -4.48 -2.52
CA LEU A 49 8.33 -3.90 -3.68
C LEU A 49 9.46 -4.88 -4.05
N THR A 50 9.21 -5.77 -5.01
CA THR A 50 10.20 -6.72 -5.54
C THR A 50 11.05 -6.07 -6.61
N THR A 51 10.60 -4.93 -7.15
CA THR A 51 11.29 -4.17 -8.18
C THR A 51 11.55 -2.76 -7.66
N PRO A 52 12.79 -2.25 -7.76
CA PRO A 52 13.09 -0.89 -7.35
C PRO A 52 12.27 0.11 -8.21
N PRO A 53 11.73 1.18 -7.59
CA PRO A 53 10.86 2.14 -8.27
C PRO A 53 11.63 3.04 -9.25
N VAL A 54 12.96 3.09 -9.11
CA VAL A 54 13.86 3.87 -9.97
C VAL A 54 14.94 2.94 -10.51
N LYS A 55 15.12 2.95 -11.83
CA LYS A 55 16.23 2.25 -12.50
C LYS A 55 17.48 3.13 -12.39
N LEU A 56 18.50 2.65 -11.68
CA LEU A 56 19.80 3.30 -11.63
C LEU A 56 20.57 3.03 -12.93
N ALA A 57 21.16 4.07 -13.52
CA ALA A 57 22.10 3.92 -14.63
C ALA A 57 23.30 3.03 -14.21
N ALA A 58 23.97 2.39 -15.16
CA ALA A 58 25.03 1.42 -14.89
C ALA A 58 26.27 2.06 -14.23
N ASP A 59 26.51 3.32 -14.54
CA ASP A 59 27.58 4.20 -14.07
C ASP A 59 27.18 5.05 -12.85
N SER A 60 25.98 4.82 -12.29
CA SER A 60 25.50 5.62 -11.17
C SER A 60 26.41 5.44 -9.94
N PRO A 61 26.92 6.52 -9.33
CA PRO A 61 27.77 6.45 -8.14
C PRO A 61 27.06 5.77 -6.96
N LEU A 62 25.71 5.79 -6.94
CA LEU A 62 24.91 5.10 -5.93
C LEU A 62 25.06 3.56 -5.96
N ARG A 63 25.65 2.99 -7.01
CA ARG A 63 25.93 1.54 -7.09
C ARG A 63 27.19 1.11 -6.33
N THR A 64 28.14 2.02 -6.16
CA THR A 64 29.45 1.73 -5.53
C THR A 64 29.55 2.27 -4.11
N LEU A 65 28.67 3.20 -3.73
CA LEU A 65 28.67 3.80 -2.40
C LEU A 65 28.10 2.83 -1.36
N SER A 66 28.73 2.84 -0.19
CA SER A 66 28.19 2.19 1.01
C SER A 66 27.00 2.99 1.58
N PRO A 67 26.09 2.35 2.34
CA PRO A 67 24.98 3.04 2.99
C PRO A 67 25.40 4.23 3.86
N ASP A 68 26.55 4.13 4.53
CA ASP A 68 27.08 5.19 5.39
C ASP A 68 27.57 6.40 4.58
N GLU A 69 28.14 6.19 3.41
CA GLU A 69 28.57 7.26 2.52
C GLU A 69 27.38 7.99 1.90
N VAL A 70 26.34 7.25 1.50
CA VAL A 70 25.08 7.86 1.02
C VAL A 70 24.48 8.75 2.09
N LYS A 71 24.42 8.26 3.34
CA LYS A 71 23.90 9.04 4.47
C LYS A 71 24.68 10.34 4.70
N ARG A 72 26.00 10.32 4.55
CA ARG A 72 26.84 11.53 4.68
C ARG A 72 26.55 12.55 3.57
N LEU A 73 26.37 12.09 2.34
CA LEU A 73 26.05 12.97 1.21
C LEU A 73 24.70 13.67 1.37
N ASP A 74 23.68 12.95 1.84
CA ASP A 74 22.37 13.53 2.12
C ASP A 74 22.48 14.64 3.17
N THR A 75 23.18 14.38 4.28
CA THR A 75 23.37 15.38 5.35
C THR A 75 24.13 16.61 4.88
N GLN A 76 25.11 16.44 3.99
CA GLN A 76 25.88 17.56 3.44
C GLN A 76 25.03 18.41 2.48
N ALA A 77 24.22 17.76 1.63
CA ALA A 77 23.35 18.45 0.68
C ALA A 77 22.28 19.28 1.38
N ASP A 78 21.72 18.78 2.48
CA ASP A 78 20.74 19.52 3.30
C ASP A 78 21.37 20.77 3.92
N ALA A 79 22.58 20.65 4.49
CA ALA A 79 23.31 21.78 5.07
C ALA A 79 23.65 22.85 4.02
N ASP A 80 24.13 22.43 2.84
CA ASP A 80 24.44 23.35 1.75
C ASP A 80 23.18 24.06 1.22
N ALA A 81 22.03 23.37 1.21
CA ALA A 81 20.76 23.96 0.81
C ALA A 81 20.27 25.00 1.84
N GLU A 82 20.47 24.79 3.13
CA GLU A 82 20.18 25.76 4.18
C GLU A 82 21.03 27.02 4.03
N VAL A 83 22.34 26.89 3.81
CA VAL A 83 23.24 28.02 3.57
C VAL A 83 22.82 28.80 2.32
N LYS A 84 22.46 28.12 1.22
CA LYS A 84 21.97 28.77 0.00
C LYS A 84 20.66 29.53 0.22
N ARG A 85 19.73 28.97 1.01
CA ARG A 85 18.47 29.66 1.36
C ARG A 85 18.73 30.89 2.23
N ALA A 86 19.61 30.79 3.22
CA ALA A 86 20.01 31.92 4.05
C ALA A 86 20.64 33.05 3.21
N ASN A 87 21.59 32.71 2.32
CA ASN A 87 22.23 33.68 1.44
C ASN A 87 21.28 34.30 0.39
N ALA A 88 20.18 33.62 0.04
CA ALA A 88 19.17 34.15 -0.88
C ALA A 88 18.18 35.11 -0.21
N LEU A 89 18.05 35.07 1.13
CA LEU A 89 17.22 35.98 1.92
C LEU A 89 17.94 37.29 2.28
N ASP A 90 19.26 37.33 2.15
CA ASP A 90 20.13 38.46 2.51
C ASP A 90 20.47 39.38 1.32
N ARG A 91 19.71 39.27 0.21
CA ARG A 91 19.79 40.12 -1.00
C ARG A 91 18.43 40.73 -1.32
#